data_AF-A0A6J1V6Z1-F1
#
_entry.id   AF-A0A6J1V6Z1-F1
#
_cell.length_a   1.000
_cell.length_b   1.000
_cell.length_c   1.000
_cell.angle_alpha   90.00
_cell.angle_beta   90.00
_cell.angle_gamma   90.00
#
_symmetry.space_group_name_H-M   'P 1'
#
loop_
_entity.id
_entity.type
_entity.pdbx_description
1 polymer ?
#
loop_
_entity_poly.entity_id
_entity_poly.type
_entity_poly.pdbx_seq_one_letter_code
_entity_poly.pdbx_strand_id
1 'polypeptide(L)'
;MAKDILGEAGLHFDELNKLRVLDPEVAQQTTELKEECRLFVDKIAEFKKIVGNLIELVDQLAKATENEKIKAIGARNLLKSIAKQREAQQQQLQALIAEKKTQLERYRVEYQTLCKIEADQNEFIDQFIFQK
;
A
#
# COMPACT_ATOMS: atom_id res chain seq x y z
N MET A 1 46.81 45.38 -51.61
CA MET A 1 46.28 46.59 -52.29
C MET A 1 44.78 46.48 -52.56
N ALA A 2 44.29 45.69 -53.54
CA ALA A 2 42.84 45.62 -53.82
C ALA A 2 42.02 44.93 -52.71
N LYS A 3 42.55 43.86 -52.08
CA LYS A 3 41.94 43.19 -50.93
C LYS A 3 41.84 44.10 -49.68
N ASP A 4 42.82 44.98 -49.48
CA ASP A 4 42.86 45.88 -48.32
C ASP A 4 41.85 47.03 -48.47
N ILE A 5 41.71 47.62 -49.66
CA ILE A 5 40.73 48.68 -49.94
C ILE A 5 39.28 48.16 -49.83
N LEU A 6 39.04 46.91 -50.28
CA LEU A 6 37.74 46.27 -50.16
C LEU A 6 37.42 45.91 -48.71
N GLY A 7 38.41 45.43 -47.95
CA GLY A 7 38.28 45.19 -46.50
C GLY A 7 37.97 46.47 -45.72
N GLU A 8 38.63 47.59 -46.04
CA GLU A 8 38.33 48.91 -45.45
C GLU A 8 36.92 49.43 -45.78
N ALA A 9 36.35 49.01 -46.91
CA ALA A 9 34.97 49.32 -47.32
C ALA A 9 33.92 48.32 -46.78
N GLY A 10 34.33 47.32 -45.98
CA GLY A 10 33.44 46.27 -45.47
C GLY A 10 32.96 45.26 -46.51
N LEU A 11 33.71 45.10 -47.61
CA LEU A 11 33.41 44.19 -48.70
C LEU A 11 34.36 42.99 -48.68
N HIS A 12 33.78 41.80 -48.70
CA HIS A 12 34.47 40.51 -48.60
C HIS A 12 34.23 39.68 -49.88
N PHE A 13 35.17 38.82 -50.26
CA PHE A 13 34.94 37.82 -51.30
C PHE A 13 34.71 36.46 -50.65
N ASP A 14 33.72 35.71 -51.13
CA ASP A 14 33.53 34.32 -50.74
C ASP A 14 34.38 33.35 -51.57
N GLU A 15 34.34 32.06 -51.23
CA GLU A 15 35.07 30.98 -51.90
C GLU A 15 34.71 30.82 -53.39
N LEU A 16 33.61 31.43 -53.84
CA LEU A 16 33.15 31.44 -55.22
C LEU A 16 33.47 32.77 -55.93
N ASN A 17 34.34 33.60 -55.35
CA ASN A 17 34.72 34.94 -55.81
C ASN A 17 33.53 35.91 -55.95
N LYS A 18 32.45 35.72 -55.18
CA LYS A 18 31.33 36.67 -55.14
C LYS A 18 31.58 37.73 -54.07
N LEU A 19 31.27 38.97 -54.41
CA LEU A 19 31.35 40.10 -53.48
C LEU A 19 30.22 40.00 -52.43
N ARG A 20 30.57 40.15 -51.16
CA ARG A 20 29.70 40.02 -49.98
C ARG A 20 29.90 41.25 -49.09
N VAL A 21 28.84 41.66 -48.38
CA VAL A 21 28.86 42.79 -47.42
C VAL A 21 29.04 42.29 -45.98
N LEU A 22 29.03 40.97 -45.77
CA LEU A 22 29.31 40.32 -44.50
C LEU A 22 30.41 39.29 -44.74
N ASP A 23 31.34 39.21 -43.80
CA ASP A 23 32.39 38.20 -43.82
C ASP A 23 31.77 36.79 -43.93
N PRO A 24 32.08 36.00 -44.97
CA PRO A 24 31.54 34.66 -45.17
C PRO A 24 31.75 33.73 -43.97
N GLU A 25 32.89 33.84 -43.27
CA GLU A 25 33.19 33.01 -42.11
C GLU A 25 32.28 33.37 -40.93
N VAL A 26 32.10 34.67 -40.67
CA VAL A 26 31.17 35.16 -39.64
C VAL A 26 29.74 34.79 -39.96
N ALA A 27 29.33 34.86 -41.24
CA ALA A 27 27.99 34.47 -41.69
C ALA A 27 27.73 32.97 -41.47
N GLN A 28 28.72 32.12 -41.78
CA GLN A 28 28.64 30.69 -41.54
C GLN A 28 28.56 30.37 -40.05
N GLN A 29 29.50 30.88 -39.24
CA GLN A 29 29.51 30.67 -37.79
C GLN A 29 28.21 31.14 -37.12
N THR A 30 27.65 32.26 -37.56
CA THR A 30 26.36 32.76 -37.05
C THR A 30 25.22 31.83 -37.41
N THR A 31 25.25 31.22 -38.60
CA THR A 31 24.22 30.26 -39.04
C THR A 31 24.34 28.94 -38.27
N GLU A 32 25.55 28.43 -38.08
CA GLU A 32 25.82 27.24 -37.27
C GLU A 32 25.35 27.44 -35.82
N LEU A 33 25.74 28.55 -35.20
CA LEU A 33 25.30 28.91 -33.84
C LEU A 33 23.77 29.00 -33.73
N LYS A 34 23.10 29.55 -34.75
CA LYS A 34 21.62 29.61 -34.77
C LYS A 34 20.99 28.21 -34.79
N GLU A 35 21.51 27.30 -35.60
CA GLU A 35 21.00 25.93 -35.67
C GLU A 35 21.31 25.15 -34.38
N GLU A 36 22.50 25.30 -33.80
CA GLU A 36 22.84 24.71 -32.50
C GLU A 36 21.94 25.21 -31.38
N CYS A 37 21.69 26.53 -31.32
CA CYS A 37 20.74 27.12 -30.38
C CYS A 37 19.33 26.53 -30.55
N ARG A 38 18.86 26.34 -31.79
CA ARG A 38 17.56 25.71 -32.06
C ARG A 38 17.53 24.28 -31.52
N LEU A 39 18.53 23.47 -31.87
CA LEU A 39 18.65 22.08 -31.41
C LEU A 39 18.73 21.98 -29.88
N PHE A 40 19.42 22.93 -29.24
CA PHE A 40 19.49 22.98 -27.78
C PHE A 40 18.11 23.26 -27.16
N VAL A 41 17.38 24.25 -27.68
CA VAL A 41 16.02 24.55 -27.21
C VAL A 41 15.09 23.35 -27.38
N ASP A 42 15.15 22.68 -28.53
CA ASP A 42 14.34 21.48 -28.81
C ASP A 42 14.64 20.34 -27.83
N LYS A 43 15.93 20.07 -27.56
CA LYS A 43 16.36 19.07 -26.58
C LYS A 43 15.90 19.42 -25.16
N ILE A 44 15.96 20.69 -24.77
CA ILE A 44 15.47 21.13 -23.46
C ILE A 44 13.95 20.98 -23.35
N ALA A 45 13.21 21.24 -24.43
CA ALA A 45 11.76 21.03 -24.46
C ALA A 45 11.40 19.54 -24.29
N GLU A 46 12.11 18.66 -25.00
CA GLU A 46 11.93 17.20 -24.85
C GLU A 46 12.28 16.73 -23.44
N PHE A 47 13.41 17.18 -22.89
CA PHE A 47 13.83 16.86 -21.52
C PHE A 47 12.76 17.28 -20.49
N LYS A 48 12.22 18.50 -20.61
CA LYS A 48 11.13 18.98 -19.74
C LYS A 48 9.89 18.10 -19.84
N LYS A 49 9.54 17.63 -21.03
CA LYS A 49 8.42 16.70 -21.24
C LYS A 49 8.66 15.36 -20.53
N ILE A 50 9.87 14.80 -20.67
CA ILE A 50 10.24 13.55 -19.99
C ILE A 50 10.16 13.69 -18.48
N VAL A 51 10.73 14.77 -17.93
CA VAL A 51 10.67 15.05 -16.48
C VAL A 51 9.23 15.25 -16.01
N GLY A 52 8.40 15.95 -16.77
CA GLY A 52 6.96 16.10 -16.47
C GLY A 52 6.25 14.76 -16.37
N ASN A 53 6.42 13.90 -17.38
CA ASN A 53 5.85 12.55 -17.38
C ASN A 53 6.36 11.70 -16.20
N LEU A 54 7.64 11.82 -15.85
CA LEU A 54 8.22 11.10 -14.71
C LEU A 54 7.60 11.55 -13.39
N ILE A 55 7.39 12.86 -13.20
CA ILE A 55 6.74 13.40 -12.00
C ILE A 55 5.32 12.83 -11.87
N GLU A 56 4.56 12.79 -12.97
CA GLU A 56 3.21 12.22 -12.98
C GLU A 56 3.21 10.73 -12.62
N LEU A 57 4.12 9.95 -13.19
CA LEU A 57 4.26 8.52 -12.87
C LEU A 57 4.61 8.29 -11.39
N VAL A 58 5.53 9.09 -10.84
CA VAL A 58 5.92 9.00 -9.43
C VAL A 58 4.74 9.36 -8.52
N ASP A 59 3.95 10.38 -8.85
CA ASP A 59 2.75 10.74 -8.08
C ASP A 59 1.69 9.63 -8.10
N GLN A 60 1.45 9.03 -9.27
CA GLN A 60 0.55 7.88 -9.39
C GLN A 60 1.02 6.69 -8.55
N LEU A 61 2.32 6.38 -8.59
CA LEU A 61 2.91 5.30 -7.80
C LEU A 61 2.79 5.57 -6.29
N ALA A 62 3.04 6.81 -5.86
CA ALA A 62 2.89 7.22 -4.46
C ALA A 62 1.44 7.02 -3.98
N LYS A 63 0.45 7.45 -4.77
CA LYS A 63 -0.97 7.26 -4.47
C LYS A 63 -1.37 5.79 -4.39
N ALA A 64 -0.90 4.98 -5.33
CA ALA A 64 -1.15 3.53 -5.32
C ALA A 64 -0.55 2.86 -4.08
N THR A 65 0.68 3.24 -3.72
CA THR A 65 1.38 2.73 -2.54
C THR A 65 0.65 3.06 -1.25
N GLU A 66 0.19 4.31 -1.07
CA GLU A 66 -0.54 4.70 0.13
C GLU A 66 -1.89 3.99 0.23
N ASN A 67 -2.59 3.78 -0.89
CA ASN A 67 -3.83 3.02 -0.91
C ASN A 67 -3.63 1.56 -0.46
N GLU A 68 -2.64 0.86 -1.01
CA GLU A 68 -2.34 -0.52 -0.61
C GLU A 68 -1.86 -0.61 0.85
N LYS A 69 -1.08 0.36 1.33
CA LYS A 69 -0.68 0.46 2.74
C LYS A 69 -1.90 0.57 3.66
N ILE A 70 -2.87 1.43 3.34
CA ILE A 70 -4.11 1.58 4.13
C ILE A 70 -4.90 0.26 4.13
N LYS A 71 -5.05 -0.41 2.99
CA LYS A 71 -5.72 -1.72 2.89
C LYS A 71 -5.03 -2.78 3.75
N ALA A 72 -3.69 -2.85 3.69
CA ALA A 72 -2.90 -3.80 4.47
C ALA A 72 -3.05 -3.55 5.98
N ILE A 73 -3.01 -2.30 6.42
CA ILE A 73 -3.26 -1.92 7.82
C ILE A 73 -4.68 -2.31 8.24
N GLY A 74 -5.68 -2.05 7.40
CA GLY A 74 -7.08 -2.42 7.65
C GLY A 74 -7.26 -3.94 7.82
N ALA A 75 -6.71 -4.73 6.89
CA ALA A 75 -6.75 -6.20 6.96
C ALA A 75 -6.05 -6.73 8.23
N ARG A 76 -4.89 -6.17 8.58
CA ARG A 76 -4.16 -6.54 9.80
C ARG A 76 -4.97 -6.25 11.07
N ASN A 77 -5.63 -5.08 11.12
CA ASN A 77 -6.45 -4.70 12.27
C ASN A 77 -7.68 -5.62 12.41
N LEU A 78 -8.31 -5.99 11.29
CA LEU A 78 -9.41 -6.95 11.27
C LEU A 78 -8.97 -8.31 11.82
N LEU A 79 -7.84 -8.85 11.34
CA LEU A 79 -7.29 -10.12 11.82
C LEU A 79 -6.99 -10.08 13.33
N LYS A 80 -6.39 -8.99 13.81
CA LYS A 80 -6.13 -8.81 15.25
C LYS A 80 -7.42 -8.78 16.07
N SER A 81 -8.46 -8.11 15.57
CA SER A 81 -9.77 -8.08 16.21
C SER A 81 -10.42 -9.46 16.28
N ILE A 82 -10.38 -10.21 15.17
CA ILE A 82 -10.91 -11.59 15.10
C ILE A 82 -10.18 -12.50 16.10
N ALA A 83 -8.86 -12.42 16.20
CA ALA A 83 -8.09 -13.20 17.16
C ALA A 83 -8.53 -12.93 18.61
N LYS A 84 -8.69 -11.65 18.97
CA LYS A 84 -9.17 -11.25 20.30
C LYS A 84 -10.62 -11.71 20.55
N GLN A 85 -11.50 -11.60 19.55
CA GLN A 85 -12.88 -12.08 19.66
C GLN A 85 -12.94 -13.59 19.85
N ARG A 86 -12.13 -14.35 19.11
CA ARG A 86 -12.04 -15.82 19.26
C ARG A 86 -11.56 -16.21 20.65
N GLU A 87 -10.53 -15.54 21.17
CA GLU A 87 -10.03 -15.80 22.52
C GLU A 87 -11.11 -15.52 23.58
N ALA A 88 -11.81 -14.40 23.48
CA ALA A 88 -12.90 -14.07 24.39
C ALA A 88 -14.06 -15.08 24.32
N GLN A 89 -14.44 -15.51 23.10
CA GLN A 89 -15.46 -16.55 22.90
C GLN A 89 -15.02 -17.89 23.49
N GLN A 90 -13.76 -18.26 23.34
CA GLN A 90 -13.22 -19.49 23.92
C GLN A 90 -13.27 -19.46 25.46
N GLN A 91 -12.89 -18.34 26.08
CA GLN A 91 -12.99 -18.16 27.53
C GLN A 91 -14.44 -18.23 28.01
N GLN A 92 -15.38 -17.58 27.31
CA GLN A 92 -16.80 -17.66 27.63
C GLN A 92 -17.35 -19.10 27.55
N LEU A 93 -16.99 -19.85 26.50
CA LEU A 93 -17.40 -21.25 26.36
C LEU A 93 -16.81 -22.13 27.47
N GLN A 94 -15.54 -21.92 27.84
CA GLN A 94 -14.91 -22.65 28.95
C GLN A 94 -15.61 -22.37 30.29
N ALA A 95 -15.96 -21.12 30.56
CA ALA A 95 -16.72 -20.74 31.76
C ALA A 95 -18.10 -21.44 31.78
N LEU A 96 -18.81 -21.44 30.66
CA LEU A 96 -20.10 -22.11 30.53
C LEU A 96 -19.98 -23.63 30.75
N ILE A 97 -18.95 -24.26 30.18
CA ILE A 97 -18.68 -25.69 30.40
C ILE A 97 -18.42 -25.98 31.88
N ALA A 98 -17.64 -25.13 32.57
CA ALA A 98 -17.36 -25.29 33.99
C ALA A 98 -18.64 -25.15 34.84
N GLU A 99 -19.49 -24.17 34.53
CA GLU A 99 -20.79 -24.00 35.17
C GLU A 99 -21.68 -25.23 34.99
N LYS A 100 -21.81 -25.75 33.76
CA LYS A 100 -22.62 -26.93 33.46
C LYS A 100 -22.09 -28.19 34.13
N LYS A 101 -20.78 -28.38 34.21
CA LYS A 101 -20.17 -29.49 34.97
C LYS A 101 -20.51 -29.41 36.45
N THR A 102 -20.46 -28.22 37.03
CA THR A 102 -20.83 -28.00 38.43
C THR A 102 -22.31 -28.32 38.68
N GLN A 103 -23.20 -27.86 37.79
CA GLN A 103 -24.63 -28.19 37.85
C GLN A 103 -24.87 -29.70 37.75
N LEU A 104 -24.17 -30.38 36.85
CA LEU A 104 -24.29 -31.83 36.67
C LEU A 104 -23.88 -32.62 37.93
N GLU A 105 -22.75 -32.27 38.54
CA GLU A 105 -22.31 -32.93 39.78
C GLU A 105 -23.28 -32.69 40.93
N ARG A 106 -23.86 -31.49 41.04
CA ARG A 106 -24.92 -31.22 42.01
C ARG A 106 -26.11 -32.16 41.82
N TYR A 107 -26.62 -32.27 40.60
CA TYR A 107 -27.75 -33.16 40.29
C TYR A 107 -27.42 -34.63 40.54
N ARG A 108 -26.16 -35.03 40.28
CA ARG A 108 -25.70 -36.39 40.54
C ARG A 108 -25.74 -36.73 42.02
N VAL A 109 -25.27 -35.82 42.88
CA VAL A 109 -25.31 -36.00 44.35
C VAL A 109 -26.75 -36.01 44.86
N GLU A 110 -27.59 -35.11 44.36
CA GLU A 110 -29.02 -35.05 44.70
C GLU A 110 -29.74 -36.35 44.34
N TYR A 111 -29.51 -36.87 43.13
CA TYR A 111 -30.05 -38.15 42.68
C TYR A 111 -29.60 -39.31 43.58
N GLN A 112 -28.30 -39.40 43.90
CA GLN A 112 -27.79 -40.44 44.80
C GLN A 112 -28.41 -40.37 46.19
N THR A 113 -28.68 -39.16 46.69
CA THR A 113 -29.33 -38.95 47.98
C THR A 113 -30.78 -39.42 47.95
N LEU A 114 -31.52 -39.08 46.88
CA LEU A 114 -32.89 -39.54 46.70
C LEU A 114 -32.99 -41.06 46.59
N CYS A 115 -32.09 -41.72 45.86
CA CYS A 115 -32.07 -43.19 45.78
C CYS A 115 -31.83 -43.86 47.14
N LYS A 116 -31.00 -43.26 48.01
CA LYS A 116 -30.82 -43.77 49.38
C LYS A 116 -32.09 -43.62 50.20
N ILE A 117 -32.71 -42.44 50.17
CA ILE A 117 -33.97 -42.18 50.87
C ILE A 117 -35.07 -43.14 50.40
N GLU A 118 -35.17 -43.37 49.09
CA GLU A 118 -36.12 -44.33 48.52
C GLU A 118 -35.88 -45.75 49.03
N ALA A 119 -34.62 -46.20 49.07
CA ALA A 119 -34.26 -47.51 49.60
C ALA A 119 -34.61 -47.63 51.10
N ASP A 120 -34.27 -46.63 51.91
CA ASP A 120 -34.58 -46.59 53.34
C ASP A 120 -36.10 -46.62 53.59
N GLN A 121 -36.87 -45.89 52.77
CA GLN A 121 -38.34 -45.89 52.83
C GLN A 121 -38.94 -47.24 52.46
N ASN A 122 -38.44 -47.89 51.41
CA ASN A 122 -38.90 -49.22 51.01
C ASN A 122 -38.60 -50.25 52.11
N GLU A 123 -37.41 -50.21 52.70
CA GLU A 123 -37.05 -51.09 53.82
C GLU A 123 -37.97 -50.87 55.03
N PHE A 124 -38.29 -49.61 55.36
CA PHE A 124 -39.25 -49.30 56.42
C PHE A 124 -40.64 -49.87 56.12
N ILE A 125 -41.13 -49.74 54.88
CA ILE A 125 -42.41 -50.29 54.46
C ILE A 125 -42.42 -51.80 54.60
N ASP A 126 -41.37 -52.49 54.12
CA ASP A 126 -41.26 -53.95 54.22
C ASP A 126 -41.29 -54.39 55.68
N GLN A 127 -40.50 -53.76 56.56
CA GLN A 127 -40.50 -54.05 57.99
C GLN A 127 -41.89 -53.84 58.62
N PHE A 128 -42.62 -52.81 58.22
CA PHE A 128 -43.95 -52.52 58.73
C PHE A 128 -45.01 -53.51 58.22
N ILE A 129 -44.88 -54.02 56.99
CA ILE A 129 -45.76 -55.04 56.41
C ILE A 129 -45.53 -56.41 57.06
N PHE A 130 -44.29 -56.79 57.34
CA PHE A 130 -43.95 -58.08 57.95
C PHE A 130 -44.13 -58.15 59.48
N GLN A 131 -44.46 -57.04 60.14
CA GLN A 131 -44.76 -56.98 61.59
C GLN A 131 -46.26 -57.09 61.93
N LYS A 132 -47.15 -57.31 60.96
CA LYS A 132 -48.56 -57.69 61.17
C LYS A 132 -48.80 -59.15 60.80
#